data_AF-A0A1C5QGL3-F1
#
_entry.id   AF-A0A1C5QGL3-F1
#
_cell.length_a   1.000
_cell.length_b   1.000
_cell.length_c   1.000
_cell.angle_alpha   90.00
_cell.angle_beta   90.00
_cell.angle_gamma   90.00
#
_symmetry.space_group_name_H-M   'P 1'
#
loop_
_entity.id
_entity.type
_entity.pdbx_description
1 polymer ?
#
loop_
_entity_poly.entity_id
_entity_poly.type
_entity_poly.pdbx_seq_one_letter_code
_entity_poly.pdbx_strand_id
1 'polypeptide(L)'
;MAAKIVAEETDKMIIATKQLFYAMEVHKLLHFTNPDMSAVSFAMTIHGLMDYELDQSNGNCSYETDKNLLDDYLKWFCEENAV
;
A
#
# COMPACT_ATOMS: atom_id res chain seq x y z
N MET A 1 21.97 -8.05 10.28
CA MET A 1 22.15 -7.63 8.87
C MET A 1 20.81 -7.57 8.14
N ALA A 2 20.04 -8.67 8.09
CA ALA A 2 18.69 -8.68 7.49
C ALA A 2 17.74 -7.62 8.06
N ALA A 3 17.58 -7.54 9.39
CA ALA A 3 16.69 -6.55 10.02
C ALA A 3 17.02 -5.08 9.68
N LYS A 4 18.32 -4.78 9.49
CA LYS A 4 18.76 -3.44 9.09
C LYS A 4 18.36 -3.13 7.65
N ILE A 5 18.55 -4.09 6.74
CA ILE A 5 18.15 -3.95 5.33
C ILE A 5 16.64 -3.77 5.22
N VAL A 6 15.86 -4.60 5.93
CA VAL A 6 14.40 -4.48 5.94
C VAL A 6 13.99 -3.08 6.39
N ALA A 7 14.54 -2.57 7.49
CA ALA A 7 14.24 -1.21 7.95
C ALA A 7 14.60 -0.13 6.91
N GLU A 8 15.76 -0.23 6.27
CA GLU A 8 16.22 0.75 5.25
C GLU A 8 15.35 0.71 3.98
N GLU A 9 14.95 -0.47 3.52
CA GLU A 9 14.08 -0.60 2.35
C GLU A 9 12.62 -0.18 2.65
N THR A 10 12.12 -0.47 3.85
CA THR A 10 10.81 0.02 4.30
C THR A 10 10.78 1.54 4.35
N ASP A 11 11.83 2.19 4.86
CA ASP A 11 11.91 3.66 4.91
C ASP A 11 11.92 4.28 3.51
N LYS A 12 12.71 3.71 2.58
CA LYS A 12 12.73 4.14 1.16
C LYS A 12 11.36 4.01 0.50
N MET A 13 10.68 2.88 0.72
CA MET A 13 9.33 2.64 0.20
C MET A 13 8.36 3.72 0.70
N ILE A 14 8.32 3.96 2.02
CA ILE A 14 7.43 4.97 2.63
C ILE A 14 7.73 6.38 2.09
N ILE A 15 9.01 6.75 1.96
CA ILE A 15 9.40 8.06 1.43
C ILE A 15 8.92 8.24 -0.02
N ALA A 16 9.08 7.22 -0.86
CA ALA A 16 8.60 7.26 -2.25
C ALA A 16 7.06 7.41 -2.31
N THR A 17 6.33 6.71 -1.45
CA THR A 17 4.86 6.83 -1.36
C THR A 17 4.43 8.22 -0.91
N LYS A 18 5.11 8.82 0.07
CA LYS A 18 4.85 10.21 0.49
C LYS A 18 5.02 11.19 -0.67
N GLN A 19 6.11 11.06 -1.41
CA GLN A 19 6.37 11.91 -2.59
C GLN A 19 5.28 11.78 -3.65
N LEU A 20 4.82 10.54 -3.91
CA LEU A 20 3.71 10.29 -4.82
C LEU A 20 2.42 10.97 -4.33
N PHE A 21 2.09 10.87 -3.05
CA PHE A 21 0.85 11.43 -2.49
C PHE A 21 0.87 12.96 -2.50
N TYR A 22 2.02 13.57 -2.19
CA TYR A 22 2.18 15.01 -2.36
C TYR A 22 1.99 15.45 -3.82
N ALA A 23 2.50 14.69 -4.79
CA ALA A 23 2.27 14.99 -6.18
C ALA A 23 0.77 14.85 -6.56
N MET A 24 0.09 13.82 -6.05
CA MET A 24 -1.35 13.62 -6.28
C MET A 24 -2.20 14.78 -5.76
N GLU A 25 -1.86 15.34 -4.59
CA GLU A 25 -2.50 16.55 -4.04
C GLU A 25 -2.27 17.78 -4.91
N VAL A 26 -1.01 18.02 -5.32
CA VAL A 26 -0.65 19.14 -6.20
C VAL A 26 -1.41 19.07 -7.53
N HIS A 27 -1.60 17.86 -8.06
CA HIS A 27 -2.34 17.61 -9.30
C HIS A 27 -3.85 17.43 -9.10
N LYS A 28 -4.36 17.53 -7.86
CA LYS A 28 -5.78 17.36 -7.51
C LYS A 28 -6.38 16.04 -7.98
N LEU A 29 -5.57 14.97 -7.94
CA LEU A 29 -6.02 13.62 -8.25
C LEU A 29 -6.66 12.95 -7.04
N LEU A 30 -6.09 13.18 -5.85
CA LEU A 30 -6.60 12.71 -4.56
C LEU A 30 -6.40 13.82 -3.52
N HIS A 31 -7.22 13.80 -2.48
CA HIS A 31 -7.12 14.67 -1.31
C HIS A 31 -6.94 13.85 -0.02
N PHE A 32 -5.99 14.26 0.81
CA PHE A 32 -5.61 13.61 2.05
C PHE A 32 -5.64 14.62 3.21
N THR A 33 -6.36 14.29 4.28
CA THR A 33 -6.32 15.09 5.52
C THR A 33 -4.92 15.11 6.14
N ASN A 34 -4.21 13.98 6.06
CA ASN A 34 -2.82 13.85 6.48
C ASN A 34 -2.05 12.97 5.48
N PRO A 35 -1.41 13.57 4.45
CA PRO A 35 -0.73 12.81 3.39
C PRO A 35 0.38 11.88 3.91
N ASP A 36 1.05 12.26 5.01
CA ASP A 36 2.09 11.44 5.62
C ASP A 36 1.54 10.17 6.25
N MET A 37 0.45 10.30 6.99
CA MET A 37 -0.21 9.16 7.62
C MET A 37 -0.84 8.24 6.56
N SER A 38 -1.51 8.83 5.55
CA SER A 38 -2.10 8.08 4.44
C SER A 38 -1.03 7.33 3.65
N ALA A 39 0.14 7.92 3.39
CA ALA A 39 1.22 7.25 2.68
C ALA A 39 1.78 6.05 3.46
N VAL A 40 1.97 6.20 4.77
CA VAL A 40 2.45 5.11 5.64
C VAL A 40 1.43 3.97 5.68
N SER A 41 0.15 4.27 5.92
CA SER A 41 -0.89 3.25 5.99
C SER A 41 -1.09 2.55 4.65
N PHE A 42 -1.06 3.30 3.55
CA PHE A 42 -1.13 2.76 2.19
C PHE A 42 0.04 1.81 1.90
N ALA A 43 1.28 2.28 2.08
CA ALA A 43 2.46 1.48 1.77
C ALA A 43 2.51 0.17 2.58
N MET A 44 2.20 0.24 3.88
CA MET A 44 2.18 -0.96 4.74
C MET A 44 1.02 -1.90 4.42
N THR A 45 -0.15 -1.38 4.01
CA THR A 45 -1.29 -2.22 3.63
C THR A 45 -1.02 -2.95 2.32
N ILE A 46 -0.53 -2.25 1.30
CA ILE A 46 -0.14 -2.85 0.01
C ILE A 46 0.94 -3.91 0.24
N HIS A 47 1.97 -3.61 1.04
CA HIS A 47 3.01 -4.56 1.39
C HIS A 47 2.45 -5.83 2.05
N GLY A 48 1.58 -5.69 3.07
CA GLY A 48 0.97 -6.82 3.74
C GLY A 48 0.03 -7.65 2.85
N LEU A 49 -0.70 -7.01 1.93
CA LEU A 49 -1.56 -7.71 0.97
C LEU A 49 -0.74 -8.51 -0.05
N MET A 50 0.38 -7.96 -0.53
CA MET A 50 1.31 -8.68 -1.43
C MET A 50 1.98 -9.87 -0.74
N ASP A 51 2.43 -9.70 0.51
CA ASP A 51 3.00 -10.80 1.31
C ASP A 51 1.96 -11.90 1.55
N TYR A 52 0.72 -11.52 1.87
CA TYR A 52 -0.38 -12.47 2.04
C TYR A 52 -0.69 -13.27 0.77
N GLU A 53 -0.74 -12.62 -0.39
CA GLU A 53 -0.94 -13.28 -1.68
C GLU A 53 0.21 -14.27 -1.99
N LEU A 54 1.46 -13.84 -1.74
CA LEU A 54 2.63 -14.68 -1.91
C LEU A 54 2.59 -15.91 -0.99
N ASP A 55 2.25 -15.73 0.29
CA ASP A 55 2.12 -16.82 1.26
C ASP A 55 1.01 -17.80 0.88
N GLN A 56 -0.14 -17.30 0.42
CA GLN A 56 -1.25 -18.14 -0.05
C GLN A 56 -0.83 -18.98 -1.26
N SER A 57 -0.14 -18.38 -2.22
CA SER A 57 0.36 -19.05 -3.43
C SER A 57 1.38 -20.15 -3.10
N ASN A 58 2.28 -19.90 -2.14
CA ASN A 58 3.30 -20.85 -1.71
C ASN A 58 2.72 -21.99 -0.85
N GLY A 59 1.68 -21.72 -0.07
CA GLY A 59 1.05 -22.68 0.84
C GLY A 59 0.07 -23.65 0.17
N ASN A 60 -0.20 -23.56 -1.14
CA ASN A 60 -1.31 -24.26 -1.83
C ASN A 60 -2.65 -24.09 -1.11
N CYS A 61 -2.84 -22.91 -0.52
CA CYS A 61 -3.93 -22.60 0.36
C CYS A 61 -5.14 -22.12 -0.46
N SER A 62 -6.07 -23.02 -0.79
CA SER A 62 -7.22 -22.74 -1.67
C SER A 62 -8.39 -22.02 -1.00
N TYR A 63 -8.17 -21.32 0.11
CA TYR A 63 -9.24 -20.63 0.83
C TYR A 63 -9.48 -19.24 0.21
N GLU A 64 -10.69 -19.07 -0.36
CA GLU A 64 -11.23 -17.80 -0.88
C GLU A 64 -10.38 -17.18 -2.02
N THR A 65 -10.21 -17.91 -3.12
CA THR A 65 -9.60 -17.43 -4.38
C THR A 65 -10.40 -16.34 -5.12
N ASP A 66 -11.54 -15.91 -4.59
CA ASP A 66 -12.49 -15.03 -5.30
C ASP A 66 -12.36 -13.53 -4.94
N LYS A 67 -11.49 -13.15 -4.00
CA LYS A 67 -11.32 -11.75 -3.60
C LYS A 67 -9.95 -11.23 -4.01
N ASN A 68 -9.94 -10.36 -5.02
CA ASN A 68 -8.75 -9.59 -5.33
C ASN A 68 -8.62 -8.44 -4.30
N LEU A 69 -8.17 -8.80 -3.10
CA LEU A 69 -8.08 -7.89 -1.95
C LEU A 69 -7.23 -6.66 -2.25
N LEU A 70 -6.21 -6.80 -3.10
CA LEU A 70 -5.37 -5.70 -3.54
C LEU A 70 -6.16 -4.72 -4.41
N ASP A 71 -6.86 -5.21 -5.43
CA ASP A 71 -7.69 -4.38 -6.30
C ASP A 71 -8.83 -3.72 -5.53
N ASP A 72 -9.49 -4.46 -4.63
CA ASP A 72 -10.56 -3.94 -3.78
C ASP A 72 -10.05 -2.82 -2.87
N TYR A 73 -8.87 -3.01 -2.26
CA TYR A 73 -8.23 -2.00 -1.43
C TYR A 73 -7.86 -0.76 -2.25
N LEU A 74 -7.23 -0.94 -3.43
CA LEU A 74 -6.86 0.17 -4.32
C LEU A 74 -8.08 0.98 -4.76
N LYS A 75 -9.16 0.29 -5.12
CA LYS A 75 -10.42 0.93 -5.51
C LYS A 75 -10.99 1.75 -4.36
N TRP A 76 -11.18 1.13 -3.18
CA TRP A 76 -11.68 1.82 -2.00
C TRP A 76 -10.80 3.02 -1.63
N PHE A 77 -9.48 2.86 -1.66
CA PHE A 77 -8.54 3.92 -1.31
C PHE A 77 -8.67 5.13 -2.23
N CYS A 78 -8.81 4.90 -3.54
CA CYS A 78 -9.02 5.97 -4.51
C CYS A 78 -10.38 6.66 -4.33
N GLU A 79 -11.44 5.89 -4.07
CA GLU A 79 -12.79 6.41 -3.85
C GLU A 79 -12.88 7.27 -2.58
N GLU A 80 -12.28 6.82 -1.48
CA GLU A 80 -12.26 7.52 -0.19
C GLU A 80 -11.53 8.87 -0.25
N ASN A 81 -10.47 8.95 -1.07
CA ASN A 81 -9.62 10.14 -1.18
C ASN A 81 -9.90 10.94 -2.47
N ALA A 82 -11.00 10.66 -3.19
CA ALA A 82 -11.35 11.41 -4.39
C ALA A 82 -11.64 12.89 -4.08
N VAL A 83 -11.31 13.78 -5.04
CA VAL A 83 -11.55 15.23 -4.97
C VAL A 83 -12.94 15.60 -5.48
#